data_AF-A0A437QEE5-F1
#
_entry.id   AF-A0A437QEE5-F1
#
_cell.length_a   1.000
_cell.length_b   1.000
_cell.length_c   1.000
_cell.angle_alpha   90.00
_cell.angle_beta   90.00
_cell.angle_gamma   90.00
#
_symmetry.space_group_name_H-M   'P 1'
#
loop_
_entity.id
_entity.type
_entity.pdbx_description
1 polymer ?
#
loop_
_entity_poly.entity_id
_entity_poly.type
_entity_poly.pdbx_seq_one_letter_code
_entity_poly.pdbx_strand_id
1 'polypeptide(L)'
;MIEEIEGKLTQVRASGIADLLAVVTEQFVFHCNTVNQLYEKYGKIPEDECLVQDNLTAKNQAIISQVFTAMIIEAFYFDYYHGKKSKPKADVWSKQSPVKQFLSLAQEFWGIKNVEETKLYSQLNDLNRVRKRWVHNQSTQLGKYAKDLNYLSADGCIDFLRRFFKFVNEQDTSYKAAKLISDHLSSLQLQMKGYTGL
;
A
#
# COMPACT_ATOMS: atom_id res chain seq x y z
N MET A 1 -21.85 1.03 8.64
CA MET A 1 -21.91 -0.10 9.58
C MET A 1 -22.06 0.48 10.98
N ILE A 2 -22.82 -0.13 11.88
CA ILE A 2 -22.99 0.38 13.27
C ILE A 2 -22.32 -0.65 14.19
N GLU A 3 -21.38 -0.22 15.02
CA GLU A 3 -20.70 -1.07 16.00
C GLU A 3 -20.80 -0.46 17.39
N GLU A 4 -20.81 -1.30 18.42
CA GLU A 4 -20.80 -0.87 19.81
C GLU A 4 -19.36 -0.71 20.30
N ILE A 5 -18.95 0.53 20.59
CA ILE A 5 -17.62 0.88 21.10
C ILE A 5 -17.80 1.53 22.47
N GLU A 6 -17.17 0.97 23.51
CA GLU A 6 -17.30 1.44 24.90
C GLU A 6 -18.77 1.61 25.38
N GLY A 7 -19.65 0.69 24.97
CA GLY A 7 -21.08 0.73 25.33
C GLY A 7 -21.93 1.74 24.56
N LYS A 8 -21.40 2.30 23.46
CA LYS A 8 -22.12 3.25 22.59
C LYS A 8 -22.18 2.76 21.15
N LEU A 9 -23.39 2.72 20.59
CA LEU A 9 -23.60 2.48 19.16
C LEU A 9 -23.00 3.63 18.36
N THR A 10 -21.95 3.30 17.60
CA THR A 10 -21.16 4.25 16.83
C THR A 10 -21.28 3.89 15.36
N GLN A 11 -21.56 4.88 14.51
CA GLN A 11 -21.53 4.70 13.06
C GLN A 11 -20.06 4.54 12.63
N VAL A 12 -19.69 3.32 12.25
CA VAL A 12 -18.40 3.01 11.65
C VAL A 12 -18.44 3.46 10.19
N ARG A 13 -17.52 4.37 9.86
CA ARG A 13 -17.29 4.79 8.47
C ARG A 13 -16.79 3.60 7.67
N ALA A 14 -17.30 3.45 6.44
CA ALA A 14 -16.54 2.76 5.41
C ALA A 14 -15.42 3.73 5.02
N SER A 15 -14.18 3.43 5.38
CA SER A 15 -12.99 4.23 5.04
C SER A 15 -12.64 4.28 3.56
N GLY A 16 -13.46 3.65 2.70
CA GLY A 16 -13.16 3.51 1.28
C GLY A 16 -11.93 2.65 1.01
N ILE A 17 -11.41 1.89 2.00
CA ILE A 17 -10.25 0.99 1.79
C ILE A 17 -10.49 0.06 0.60
N ALA A 18 -11.71 -0.43 0.41
CA ALA A 18 -12.07 -1.26 -0.74
C ALA A 18 -11.92 -0.51 -2.08
N ASP A 19 -12.38 0.74 -2.15
CA ASP A 19 -12.27 1.57 -3.36
C ASP A 19 -10.81 1.93 -3.64
N LEU A 20 -10.03 2.22 -2.60
CA LEU A 20 -8.59 2.49 -2.72
C LEU A 20 -7.82 1.23 -3.16
N LEU A 21 -8.18 0.06 -2.61
CA LEU A 21 -7.62 -1.22 -3.04
C LEU A 21 -7.91 -1.47 -4.52
N ALA A 22 -9.14 -1.22 -4.98
CA ALA A 22 -9.51 -1.39 -6.38
C ALA A 22 -8.54 -0.64 -7.32
N VAL A 23 -8.22 0.62 -7.03
CA VAL A 23 -7.27 1.41 -7.83
C VAL A 23 -5.88 0.75 -7.88
N VAL A 24 -5.32 0.32 -6.75
CA VAL A 24 -3.99 -0.33 -6.74
C VAL A 24 -4.01 -1.66 -7.48
N THR A 25 -5.09 -2.43 -7.33
CA THR A 25 -5.25 -3.70 -8.05
C THR A 25 -5.37 -3.50 -9.57
N GLU A 26 -6.10 -2.47 -10.02
CA GLU A 26 -6.18 -2.12 -11.43
C GLU A 26 -4.82 -1.70 -11.99
N GLN A 27 -4.05 -0.89 -11.26
CA GLN A 27 -2.69 -0.52 -11.67
C GLN A 27 -1.77 -1.74 -11.78
N PHE A 28 -1.89 -2.69 -10.86
CA PHE A 28 -1.16 -3.96 -10.93
C PHE A 28 -1.54 -4.79 -12.14
N VAL A 29 -2.84 -4.97 -12.39
CA VAL A 29 -3.33 -5.72 -13.55
C VAL A 29 -2.85 -5.07 -14.86
N PHE A 30 -2.98 -3.75 -14.95
CA PHE A 30 -2.51 -2.99 -16.11
C PHE A 30 -1.00 -3.13 -16.32
N HIS A 31 -0.22 -3.11 -15.23
CA HIS A 31 1.22 -3.34 -15.26
C HIS A 31 1.57 -4.74 -15.78
N CYS A 32 0.97 -5.79 -15.22
CA CYS A 32 1.20 -7.17 -15.67
C CYS A 32 0.84 -7.37 -17.15
N ASN A 33 -0.32 -6.85 -17.58
CA ASN A 33 -0.76 -6.95 -18.97
C ASN A 33 0.21 -6.22 -19.91
N THR A 34 0.67 -5.03 -19.51
CA THR A 34 1.69 -4.28 -20.26
C THR A 34 2.97 -5.10 -20.40
N VAL A 35 3.48 -5.69 -19.31
CA VAL A 35 4.71 -6.50 -19.35
C VAL A 35 4.55 -7.72 -20.26
N ASN A 36 3.41 -8.42 -20.20
CA ASN A 36 3.12 -9.55 -21.08
C ASN A 36 3.08 -9.14 -22.56
N GLN A 37 2.36 -8.07 -22.89
CA GLN A 37 2.28 -7.56 -24.27
C GLN A 37 3.65 -7.19 -24.83
N LEU A 38 4.50 -6.57 -24.01
CA LEU A 38 5.87 -6.23 -24.41
C LEU A 38 6.72 -7.48 -24.62
N TYR A 39 6.60 -8.46 -23.74
CA TYR A 39 7.33 -9.71 -23.87
C TYR A 39 6.89 -10.49 -25.13
N GLU A 40 5.59 -10.52 -25.44
CA GLU A 40 5.06 -11.11 -26.68
C GLU A 40 5.57 -10.37 -27.92
N LYS A 41 5.62 -9.04 -27.89
CA LYS A 41 6.04 -8.20 -29.02
C LYS A 41 7.54 -8.25 -29.28
N TYR A 42 8.38 -8.26 -28.24
CA TYR A 42 9.83 -8.08 -28.35
C TYR A 42 10.66 -9.31 -27.91
N GLY A 43 10.05 -10.33 -27.32
CA GLY A 43 10.73 -11.51 -26.76
C GLY A 43 11.57 -11.21 -25.50
N LYS A 44 11.54 -9.96 -25.02
CA LYS A 44 12.26 -9.46 -23.84
C LYS A 44 11.55 -8.21 -23.32
N ILE A 45 11.86 -7.83 -22.08
CA ILE A 45 11.45 -6.52 -21.54
C ILE A 45 12.31 -5.45 -22.26
N PRO A 46 11.70 -4.53 -23.03
CA PRO A 46 12.44 -3.51 -23.77
C PRO A 46 12.93 -2.38 -22.86
N GLU A 47 13.93 -1.64 -23.33
CA GLU A 47 14.50 -0.49 -22.62
C GLU A 47 13.53 0.71 -22.61
N ASP A 48 13.70 1.63 -21.65
CA ASP A 48 12.78 2.74 -21.36
C ASP A 48 12.41 3.59 -22.61
N GLU A 49 13.32 3.73 -23.58
CA GLU A 49 13.08 4.49 -24.81
C GLU A 49 12.02 3.87 -25.72
N CYS A 50 11.90 2.53 -25.74
CA CYS A 50 10.85 1.82 -26.48
C CYS A 50 9.49 1.92 -25.78
N LEU A 51 9.47 1.98 -24.43
CA LEU A 51 8.24 2.13 -23.65
C LEU A 51 7.58 3.49 -23.91
N VAL A 52 8.38 4.54 -24.10
CA VAL A 52 7.90 5.88 -24.43
C VAL A 52 7.24 5.93 -25.81
N GLN A 53 7.77 5.20 -26.80
CA GLN A 53 7.18 5.12 -28.15
C GLN A 53 5.83 4.41 -28.18
N ASP A 54 5.61 3.44 -27.29
CA ASP A 54 4.35 2.70 -27.16
C ASP A 54 3.35 3.39 -26.19
N ASN A 55 3.59 4.66 -25.78
CA ASN A 55 2.78 5.42 -24.81
C ASN A 55 2.63 4.74 -23.43
N LEU A 56 3.56 3.87 -23.04
CA LEU A 56 3.49 3.15 -21.79
C LEU A 56 4.04 4.00 -20.65
N THR A 57 3.13 4.51 -19.82
CA THR A 57 3.46 5.41 -18.70
C THR A 57 3.76 4.64 -17.41
N ALA A 58 4.73 3.73 -17.44
CA ALA A 58 5.14 2.92 -16.27
C ALA A 58 5.43 3.77 -15.03
N LYS A 59 5.97 4.98 -15.23
CA LYS A 59 6.10 5.99 -14.18
C LYS A 59 4.76 6.35 -13.54
N ASN A 60 3.76 6.73 -14.34
CA ASN A 60 2.48 7.20 -13.82
C ASN A 60 1.80 6.07 -13.05
N GLN A 61 1.88 4.84 -13.55
CA GLN A 61 1.41 3.66 -12.85
C GLN A 61 2.10 3.50 -11.49
N ALA A 62 3.42 3.65 -11.43
CA ALA A 62 4.17 3.56 -10.18
C ALA A 62 3.77 4.67 -9.19
N ILE A 63 3.61 5.91 -9.66
CA ILE A 63 3.16 7.04 -8.82
C ILE A 63 1.76 6.78 -8.26
N ILE A 64 0.81 6.39 -9.11
CA ILE A 64 -0.57 6.08 -8.68
C ILE A 64 -0.53 4.93 -7.66
N SER A 65 0.17 3.84 -7.97
CA SER A 65 0.30 2.69 -7.07
C SER A 65 0.87 3.09 -5.71
N GLN A 66 1.94 3.88 -5.67
CA GLN A 66 2.58 4.35 -4.44
C GLN A 66 1.66 5.26 -3.62
N VAL A 67 0.98 6.21 -4.28
CA VAL A 67 0.08 7.16 -3.60
C VAL A 67 -1.10 6.42 -2.97
N PHE A 68 -1.77 5.56 -3.74
CA PHE A 68 -2.93 4.82 -3.24
C PHE A 68 -2.54 3.75 -2.20
N THR A 69 -1.36 3.13 -2.34
CA THR A 69 -0.82 2.24 -1.28
C THR A 69 -0.67 2.96 0.05
N ALA A 70 -0.13 4.18 0.04
CA ALA A 70 -0.02 4.98 1.25
C ALA A 70 -1.40 5.37 1.82
N MET A 71 -2.35 5.73 0.95
CA MET A 71 -3.72 6.08 1.38
C MET A 71 -4.45 4.89 2.01
N ILE A 72 -4.28 3.67 1.49
CA ILE A 72 -4.84 2.44 2.08
C ILE A 72 -4.32 2.24 3.50
N ILE A 73 -3.01 2.40 3.70
CA ILE A 73 -2.37 2.23 5.01
C ILE A 73 -2.85 3.31 5.99
N GLU A 74 -2.98 4.55 5.56
CA GLU A 74 -3.51 5.64 6.39
C GLU A 74 -4.98 5.42 6.75
N ALA A 75 -5.79 5.00 5.80
CA ALA A 75 -7.19 4.65 6.02
C ALA A 75 -7.32 3.51 7.04
N PHE A 76 -6.47 2.49 6.92
CA PHE A 76 -6.37 1.41 7.91
C PHE A 76 -5.98 1.95 9.30
N TYR A 77 -4.95 2.80 9.41
CA TYR A 77 -4.53 3.36 10.70
C TYR A 77 -5.64 4.12 11.39
N PHE A 78 -6.37 4.93 10.63
CA PHE A 78 -7.51 5.68 11.16
C PHE A 78 -8.61 4.74 11.67
N ASP A 79 -9.03 3.77 10.86
CA ASP A 79 -10.08 2.82 11.22
C ASP A 79 -9.68 1.96 12.41
N TYR A 80 -8.45 1.44 12.41
CA TYR A 80 -7.96 0.59 13.47
C TYR A 80 -7.87 1.36 14.80
N TYR A 81 -7.30 2.57 14.78
CA TYR A 81 -7.22 3.41 15.98
C TYR A 81 -8.61 3.81 16.49
N HIS A 82 -9.52 4.20 15.59
CA HIS A 82 -10.91 4.52 15.93
C HIS A 82 -11.68 3.29 16.47
N GLY A 83 -11.37 2.08 15.99
CA GLY A 83 -11.96 0.86 16.53
C GLY A 83 -11.52 0.57 17.97
N LYS A 84 -10.33 1.05 18.37
CA LYS A 84 -9.77 0.85 19.72
C LYS A 84 -9.94 2.06 20.65
N LYS A 85 -10.19 3.26 20.12
CA LYS A 85 -10.27 4.55 20.84
C LYS A 85 -11.37 5.43 20.26
N SER A 86 -11.88 6.39 21.02
CA SER A 86 -12.92 7.31 20.54
C SER A 86 -12.50 8.19 19.35
N LYS A 87 -13.48 8.58 18.52
CA LYS A 87 -13.29 9.41 17.33
C LYS A 87 -12.45 10.68 17.53
N PRO A 88 -12.69 11.53 18.55
CA PRO A 88 -11.91 12.75 18.71
C PRO A 88 -10.42 12.46 18.96
N LYS A 89 -10.11 11.34 19.62
CA LYS A 89 -8.72 10.92 19.82
C LYS A 89 -8.08 10.46 18.51
N ALA A 90 -8.83 9.71 17.69
CA ALA A 90 -8.38 9.31 16.36
C ALA A 90 -8.09 10.52 15.45
N ASP A 91 -8.95 11.53 15.46
CA ASP A 91 -8.77 12.76 14.66
C ASP A 91 -7.55 13.60 15.09
N VAL A 92 -7.20 13.58 16.38
CA VAL A 92 -5.98 14.24 16.86
C VAL A 92 -4.74 13.41 16.51
N TRP A 93 -4.82 12.09 16.69
CA TRP A 93 -3.73 11.15 16.41
C TRP A 93 -3.42 11.04 14.91
N SER A 94 -4.43 11.19 14.04
CA SER A 94 -4.28 11.11 12.58
C SER A 94 -3.38 12.19 11.99
N LYS A 95 -3.11 13.28 12.73
CA LYS A 95 -2.19 14.36 12.32
C LYS A 95 -0.71 13.96 12.38
N GLN A 96 -0.39 12.82 12.97
CA GLN A 96 0.96 12.27 12.98
C GLN A 96 1.38 11.76 11.59
N SER A 97 2.68 11.58 11.36
CA SER A 97 3.13 10.94 10.12
C SER A 97 2.75 9.45 10.11
N PRO A 98 2.53 8.84 8.93
CA PRO A 98 2.17 7.43 8.83
C PRO A 98 3.17 6.47 9.51
N VAL A 99 4.45 6.82 9.49
CA VAL A 99 5.51 6.04 10.16
C VAL A 99 5.37 6.13 11.69
N LYS A 100 5.05 7.32 12.22
CA LYS A 100 4.80 7.49 13.67
C LYS A 100 3.52 6.79 14.11
N GLN A 101 2.49 6.82 13.26
CA GLN A 101 1.25 6.08 13.47
C GLN A 101 1.52 4.58 13.60
N PHE A 102 2.30 4.01 12.66
CA PHE A 102 2.69 2.60 12.74
C PHE A 102 3.43 2.25 14.03
N LEU A 103 4.39 3.08 14.43
CA LEU A 103 5.17 2.88 15.66
C LEU A 103 4.28 2.93 16.90
N SER A 104 3.39 3.92 16.98
CA SER A 104 2.40 4.06 18.05
C SER A 104 1.47 2.84 18.10
N LEU A 105 0.94 2.38 16.96
CA LEU A 105 0.10 1.18 16.94
C LEU A 105 0.85 -0.07 17.41
N ALA A 106 2.07 -0.27 16.91
CA ALA A 106 2.88 -1.42 17.24
C ALA A 106 3.23 -1.49 18.72
N GLN A 107 3.52 -0.34 19.34
CA GLN A 107 3.86 -0.27 20.77
C GLN A 107 2.61 -0.32 21.65
N GLU A 108 1.57 0.45 21.33
CA GLU A 108 0.39 0.64 22.18
C GLU A 108 -0.60 -0.53 22.11
N PHE A 109 -0.77 -1.16 20.94
CA PHE A 109 -1.78 -2.20 20.73
C PHE A 109 -1.19 -3.59 20.47
N TRP A 110 0.00 -3.69 19.87
CA TRP A 110 0.62 -4.99 19.56
C TRP A 110 1.77 -5.38 20.50
N GLY A 111 2.21 -4.47 21.38
CA GLY A 111 3.27 -4.74 22.35
C GLY A 111 4.67 -4.96 21.76
N ILE A 112 4.93 -4.50 20.53
CA ILE A 112 6.20 -4.69 19.82
C ILE A 112 7.14 -3.52 20.15
N LYS A 113 8.27 -3.82 20.80
CA LYS A 113 9.24 -2.79 21.23
C LYS A 113 10.21 -2.36 20.14
N ASN A 114 10.67 -3.29 19.29
CA ASN A 114 11.71 -3.05 18.28
C ASN A 114 11.15 -3.02 16.84
N VAL A 115 9.96 -2.44 16.66
CA VAL A 115 9.30 -2.40 15.34
C VAL A 115 10.14 -1.71 14.27
N GLU A 116 11.00 -0.77 14.67
CA GLU A 116 11.86 0.02 13.77
C GLU A 116 12.94 -0.82 13.08
N GLU A 117 13.32 -1.96 13.67
CA GLU A 117 14.28 -2.90 13.09
C GLU A 117 13.66 -3.80 12.01
N THR A 118 12.33 -3.75 11.85
CA THR A 118 11.64 -4.60 10.88
C THR A 118 11.79 -4.07 9.45
N LYS A 119 11.88 -5.00 8.49
CA LYS A 119 11.83 -4.68 7.05
C LYS A 119 10.57 -3.89 6.69
N LEU A 120 9.45 -4.18 7.34
CA LEU A 120 8.18 -3.50 7.08
C LEU A 120 8.25 -2.01 7.46
N TYR A 121 8.86 -1.68 8.60
CA TYR A 121 9.07 -0.30 9.02
C TYR A 121 9.96 0.47 8.04
N SER A 122 11.08 -0.13 7.62
CA SER A 122 11.97 0.47 6.62
C SER A 122 11.23 0.78 5.30
N GLN A 123 10.42 -0.16 4.80
CA GLN A 123 9.64 0.02 3.59
C GLN A 123 8.51 1.05 3.73
N LEU A 124 7.84 1.12 4.88
CA LEU A 124 6.88 2.18 5.20
C LEU A 124 7.54 3.57 5.17
N ASN A 125 8.77 3.67 5.69
CA ASN A 125 9.51 4.91 5.68
C ASN A 125 9.89 5.34 4.26
N ASP A 126 10.33 4.39 3.43
CA ASP A 126 10.61 4.63 2.02
C ASP A 126 9.35 5.05 1.24
N LEU A 127 8.22 4.36 1.43
CA LEU A 127 6.94 4.75 0.83
C LEU A 127 6.53 6.16 1.22
N ASN A 128 6.62 6.52 2.49
CA ASN A 128 6.30 7.86 2.98
C ASN A 128 7.23 8.93 2.37
N ARG A 129 8.52 8.61 2.23
CA ARG A 129 9.51 9.49 1.58
C ARG A 129 9.16 9.70 0.10
N VAL A 130 8.80 8.65 -0.62
CA VAL A 130 8.40 8.72 -2.03
C VAL A 130 7.10 9.51 -2.21
N ARG A 131 6.07 9.22 -1.41
CA ARG A 131 4.81 9.97 -1.44
C ARG A 131 5.02 11.46 -1.21
N LYS A 132 5.77 11.84 -0.17
CA LYS A 132 6.04 13.26 0.10
C LYS A 132 6.69 13.96 -1.10
N ARG A 133 7.58 13.27 -1.82
CA ARG A 133 8.24 13.81 -3.02
C ARG A 133 7.24 14.05 -4.15
N TRP A 134 6.35 13.10 -4.43
CA TRP A 134 5.36 13.24 -5.50
C TRP A 134 4.26 14.25 -5.18
N VAL A 135 3.70 14.17 -3.97
CA VAL A 135 2.54 14.96 -3.55
C VAL A 135 2.92 16.41 -3.25
N HIS A 136 4.08 16.65 -2.64
CA HIS A 136 4.44 18.00 -2.18
C HIS A 136 5.46 18.72 -3.05
N ASN A 137 6.35 18.01 -3.75
CA ASN A 137 7.48 18.69 -4.39
C ASN A 137 7.31 18.93 -5.89
N GLN A 138 6.46 18.22 -6.65
CA GLN A 138 6.20 18.37 -8.11
C GLN A 138 7.42 18.58 -9.06
N SER A 139 8.67 18.60 -8.56
CA SER A 139 9.83 19.25 -9.19
C SER A 139 11.04 18.35 -9.33
N THR A 140 10.91 17.07 -8.99
CA THR A 140 12.03 16.13 -9.17
C THR A 140 11.93 15.48 -10.54
N GLN A 141 12.94 15.75 -11.38
CA GLN A 141 13.19 15.01 -12.61
C GLN A 141 13.23 13.52 -12.31
N LEU A 142 12.48 12.76 -13.11
CA LEU A 142 12.55 11.30 -13.17
C LEU A 142 13.99 10.82 -13.26
N GLY A 143 14.29 9.68 -12.62
CA GLY A 143 15.58 9.00 -12.82
C GLY A 143 16.76 9.61 -12.07
N LYS A 144 16.66 10.82 -11.50
CA LYS A 144 17.76 11.40 -10.68
C LYS A 144 18.07 10.57 -9.43
N TYR A 145 17.11 9.77 -8.97
CA TYR A 145 17.25 8.79 -7.89
C TYR A 145 16.91 7.38 -8.38
N ALA A 146 17.44 6.98 -9.54
CA ALA A 146 17.35 5.60 -10.01
C ALA A 146 18.40 4.74 -9.29
N LYS A 147 17.94 3.86 -8.39
CA LYS A 147 18.39 2.44 -8.32
C LYS A 147 17.63 1.56 -7.31
N ASP A 148 17.07 2.06 -6.21
CA ASP A 148 16.69 1.16 -5.09
C ASP A 148 15.21 1.01 -4.71
N LEU A 149 14.26 1.61 -5.43
CA LEU A 149 12.83 1.53 -5.06
C LEU A 149 11.95 0.77 -6.06
N ASN A 150 12.54 -0.12 -6.87
CA ASN A 150 11.78 -0.99 -7.80
C ASN A 150 10.77 -1.89 -7.06
N TYR A 151 11.00 -2.17 -5.77
CA TYR A 151 10.05 -2.88 -4.91
C TYR A 151 8.81 -2.04 -4.55
N LEU A 152 8.72 -0.78 -4.98
CA LEU A 152 7.52 0.07 -4.92
C LEU A 152 6.92 0.32 -6.31
N SER A 153 7.18 -0.58 -7.28
CA SER A 153 6.41 -0.68 -8.52
C SER A 153 4.95 -1.08 -8.24
N ALA A 154 4.12 -1.21 -9.28
CA ALA A 154 2.74 -1.68 -9.11
C ALA A 154 2.68 -3.07 -8.43
N ASP A 155 3.49 -4.04 -8.87
CA ASP A 155 3.61 -5.35 -8.20
C ASP A 155 4.19 -5.21 -6.78
N GLY A 156 5.24 -4.40 -6.65
CA GLY A 156 5.88 -4.15 -5.36
C GLY A 156 4.93 -3.56 -4.31
N CYS A 157 4.01 -2.68 -4.74
CA CYS A 157 2.96 -2.10 -3.91
C CYS A 157 1.95 -3.16 -3.46
N ILE A 158 1.53 -4.08 -4.35
CA ILE A 158 0.65 -5.20 -3.99
C ILE A 158 1.34 -6.13 -3.00
N ASP A 159 2.59 -6.52 -3.25
CA ASP A 159 3.37 -7.35 -2.33
C ASP A 159 3.52 -6.67 -0.96
N PHE A 160 3.78 -5.37 -0.96
CA PHE A 160 3.92 -4.59 0.27
C PHE A 160 2.60 -4.56 1.07
N LEU A 161 1.47 -4.26 0.43
CA LEU A 161 0.15 -4.29 1.08
C LEU A 161 -0.19 -5.68 1.61
N ARG A 162 0.08 -6.72 0.82
CA ARG A 162 -0.13 -8.12 1.23
C ARG A 162 0.66 -8.45 2.50
N ARG A 163 1.95 -8.10 2.54
CA ARG A 163 2.83 -8.31 3.71
C ARG A 163 2.42 -7.44 4.90
N PHE A 164 2.03 -6.20 4.66
CA PHE A 164 1.53 -5.29 5.70
C PHE A 164 0.27 -5.85 6.38
N PHE A 165 -0.75 -6.22 5.61
CA PHE A 165 -1.99 -6.76 6.17
C PHE A 165 -1.81 -8.17 6.75
N LYS A 166 -0.90 -8.99 6.20
CA LYS A 166 -0.51 -10.25 6.84
C LYS A 166 0.08 -9.99 8.22
N PHE A 167 1.03 -9.05 8.33
CA PHE A 167 1.63 -8.68 9.60
C PHE A 167 0.59 -8.17 10.60
N VAL A 168 -0.33 -7.29 10.18
CA VAL A 168 -1.43 -6.83 11.05
C VAL A 168 -2.27 -8.00 11.57
N ASN A 169 -2.66 -8.94 10.71
CA ASN A 169 -3.43 -10.11 11.13
C ASN A 169 -2.67 -11.02 12.10
N GLU A 170 -1.34 -11.14 11.97
CA GLU A 170 -0.50 -11.89 12.91
C GLU A 170 -0.47 -11.23 14.30
N GLN A 171 -0.56 -9.90 14.37
CA GLN A 171 -0.56 -9.15 15.64
C GLN A 171 -1.95 -9.00 16.27
N ASP A 172 -3.00 -8.85 15.46
CA ASP A 172 -4.39 -8.77 15.91
C ASP A 172 -5.34 -9.54 14.99
N THR A 173 -5.57 -10.81 15.33
CA THR A 173 -6.50 -11.70 14.60
C THR A 173 -7.97 -11.30 14.73
N SER A 174 -8.32 -10.41 15.68
CA SER A 174 -9.69 -9.91 15.82
C SER A 174 -10.07 -8.94 14.69
N TYR A 175 -9.08 -8.30 14.07
CA TYR A 175 -9.29 -7.41 12.93
C TYR A 175 -9.39 -8.19 11.62
N LYS A 176 -10.55 -8.82 11.39
CA LYS A 176 -10.83 -9.74 10.27
C LYS A 176 -10.52 -9.16 8.87
N ALA A 177 -10.63 -7.84 8.70
CA ALA A 177 -10.36 -7.19 7.42
C ALA A 177 -8.91 -7.37 6.96
N ALA A 178 -7.93 -7.42 7.88
CA ALA A 178 -6.54 -7.64 7.50
C ALA A 178 -6.32 -8.99 6.80
N LYS A 179 -6.91 -10.07 7.32
CA LYS A 179 -6.85 -11.36 6.65
C LYS A 179 -7.51 -11.33 5.27
N LEU A 180 -8.72 -10.79 5.17
CA LEU A 180 -9.45 -10.71 3.91
C LEU A 180 -8.68 -9.95 2.83
N ILE A 181 -8.08 -8.82 3.18
CA ILE A 181 -7.28 -8.02 2.25
C ILE A 181 -6.00 -8.78 1.85
N SER A 182 -5.30 -9.39 2.80
CA SER A 182 -4.08 -10.16 2.50
C SER A 182 -4.36 -11.37 1.59
N ASP A 183 -5.45 -12.10 1.86
CA ASP A 183 -5.88 -13.24 1.05
C ASP A 183 -6.28 -12.80 -0.36
N HIS A 184 -7.05 -11.70 -0.48
CA HIS A 184 -7.44 -11.13 -1.77
C HIS A 184 -6.22 -10.74 -2.63
N LEU A 185 -5.27 -10.00 -2.05
CA LEU A 185 -4.05 -9.58 -2.75
C LEU A 185 -3.17 -10.78 -3.12
N SER A 186 -3.11 -11.81 -2.27
CA SER A 186 -2.42 -13.06 -2.57
C SER A 186 -3.04 -13.78 -3.76
N SER A 187 -4.38 -13.90 -3.79
CA SER A 187 -5.11 -14.50 -4.91
C SER A 187 -4.88 -13.74 -6.21
N LEU A 188 -4.94 -12.40 -6.15
CA LEU A 188 -4.69 -11.54 -7.31
C LEU A 188 -3.28 -11.74 -7.87
N GLN A 189 -2.25 -11.76 -7.02
CA GLN A 189 -0.88 -12.03 -7.48
C GLN A 189 -0.75 -13.42 -8.09
N LEU A 190 -1.35 -14.46 -7.50
CA LEU A 190 -1.30 -15.81 -8.07
C LEU A 190 -1.98 -15.89 -9.44
N GLN A 191 -3.14 -15.25 -9.59
CA GLN A 191 -3.89 -15.23 -10.86
C GLN A 191 -3.14 -14.49 -11.97
N MET A 192 -2.53 -13.35 -11.65
CA MET A 192 -1.83 -12.52 -12.64
C MET A 192 -0.39 -12.99 -12.90
N LYS A 193 0.36 -13.39 -11.88
CA LYS A 193 1.74 -13.90 -12.03
C LYS A 193 1.81 -15.28 -12.65
N GLY A 194 0.72 -16.05 -12.61
CA GLY A 194 0.59 -17.33 -13.33
C GLY A 194 0.88 -17.23 -14.83
N TYR A 195 0.83 -16.02 -15.41
CA TYR A 195 1.14 -15.77 -16.82
C TYR A 195 2.48 -15.05 -17.09
N THR A 196 3.11 -14.42 -16.08
CA THR A 196 4.28 -13.54 -16.30
C THR A 196 5.63 -14.21 -16.01
N GLY A 197 5.68 -15.31 -15.23
CA GLY A 197 6.93 -16.03 -14.93
C GLY A 197 8.03 -15.22 -14.20
N LEU A 198 7.73 -13.98 -13.80
CA LEU A 198 8.60 -13.04 -13.07
C LEU A 198 8.28 -13.00 -11.57
#